data_AF-A0A3E3DYS2-F1
#
_entry.id   AF-A0A3E3DYS2-F1
#
_cell.length_a   1.000
_cell.length_b   1.000
_cell.length_c   1.000
_cell.angle_alpha   90.00
_cell.angle_beta   90.00
_cell.angle_gamma   90.00
#
_symmetry.space_group_name_H-M   'P 1'
#
loop_
_entity.id
_entity.type
_entity.pdbx_description
1 polymer ?
#
loop_
_entity_poly.entity_id
_entity_poly.type
_entity_poly.pdbx_seq_one_letter_code
_entity_poly.pdbx_strand_id
1 'polypeptide(L)'
;MRYSIIYGVLIMNTVESIKIRILQLCEEKSISINKLANYSGLAPSTLKGILYDRSRNPKIITIKIICDGLNITLAEFFTSSEFNDLEQEIK
;
A
#
# COMPACT_ATOMS: atom_id res chain seq x y z
N MET A 1 -6.47 10.22 10.77
CA MET A 1 -6.95 9.79 12.12
C MET A 1 -7.97 8.64 12.13
N ARG A 2 -8.56 8.25 11.00
CA ARG A 2 -9.70 7.29 10.98
C ARG A 2 -9.29 5.82 10.73
N TYR A 3 -8.03 5.57 10.36
CA TYR A 3 -7.51 4.21 10.10
C TYR A 3 -6.78 3.58 11.29
N SER A 4 -6.20 4.39 12.19
CA SER A 4 -5.47 3.88 13.37
C SER A 4 -6.34 3.16 14.40
N ILE A 5 -7.65 3.35 14.40
CA ILE A 5 -8.54 2.73 15.40
C ILE A 5 -9.03 1.33 14.97
N ILE A 6 -8.95 0.97 13.68
CA ILE A 6 -9.37 -0.37 13.22
C ILE A 6 -8.22 -1.38 13.26
N TYR A 7 -6.96 -0.93 13.20
CA TYR A 7 -5.76 -1.77 13.14
C TYR A 7 -4.85 -1.64 14.37
N GLY A 8 -5.41 -1.20 15.50
CA GLY A 8 -4.70 -1.22 16.77
C GLY A 8 -4.43 -2.67 17.19
N VAL A 9 -3.17 -3.10 17.07
CA VAL A 9 -2.63 -4.38 17.55
C VAL A 9 -2.99 -5.59 16.66
N LEU A 10 -2.57 -5.57 15.40
CA LEU A 10 -2.34 -6.81 14.65
C LEU A 10 -0.92 -6.79 14.12
N ILE A 11 -0.17 -7.85 14.37
CA ILE A 11 1.17 -8.09 13.81
C ILE A 11 1.13 -7.77 12.31
N MET A 12 1.82 -6.69 11.91
CA MET A 12 1.86 -6.23 10.52
C MET A 12 2.91 -7.05 9.79
N ASN A 13 2.44 -7.92 8.89
CA ASN A 13 3.31 -8.55 7.90
C ASN A 13 3.59 -7.57 6.75
N THR A 14 4.56 -7.93 5.90
CA THR A 14 5.01 -7.07 4.81
C THR A 14 3.87 -6.59 3.89
N VAL A 15 2.89 -7.47 3.62
CA VAL A 15 1.76 -7.16 2.74
C VAL A 15 0.81 -6.16 3.37
N GLU A 16 0.55 -6.26 4.67
CA GLU A 16 -0.30 -5.29 5.39
C GLU A 16 0.36 -3.90 5.43
N SER A 17 1.68 -3.81 5.62
CA SER A 17 2.40 -2.53 5.53
C SER A 17 2.31 -1.89 4.15
N ILE A 18 2.38 -2.69 3.07
CA ILE A 18 2.17 -2.18 1.70
C ILE A 18 0.75 -1.61 1.52
N LYS A 19 -0.28 -2.28 2.04
CA LYS A 19 -1.67 -1.82 1.96
C LYS A 19 -1.86 -0.50 2.71
N ILE A 20 -1.34 -0.42 3.93
CA ILE A 20 -1.40 0.79 4.75
C ILE A 20 -0.69 1.94 4.04
N ARG A 21 0.50 1.69 3.49
CA ARG A 21 1.24 2.72 2.76
C ARG A 21 0.48 3.26 1.54
N ILE A 22 -0.18 2.39 0.77
CA ILE A 22 -1.02 2.82 -0.36
C ILE A 22 -2.15 3.74 0.13
N LEU A 23 -2.81 3.39 1.24
CA LEU A 23 -3.88 4.20 1.81
C LEU A 23 -3.38 5.56 2.31
N GLN A 24 -2.22 5.59 2.97
CA GLN A 24 -1.58 6.83 3.42
C GLN A 24 -1.25 7.74 2.25
N LEU A 25 -0.63 7.23 1.18
CA LEU A 25 -0.33 8.02 -0.02
C LEU A 25 -1.60 8.59 -0.68
N CYS A 26 -2.71 7.85 -0.64
CA CYS A 26 -4.01 8.37 -1.06
C CYS A 26 -4.52 9.51 -0.16
N GLU A 27 -4.38 9.38 1.15
CA GLU A 27 -4.75 10.42 2.13
C GLU A 27 -3.88 11.67 1.96
N GLU A 28 -2.55 11.51 1.91
CA GLU A 28 -1.55 12.57 1.73
C GLU A 28 -1.80 13.38 0.46
N LYS A 29 -2.12 12.72 -0.66
CA LYS A 29 -2.39 13.37 -1.95
C LYS A 29 -3.87 13.73 -2.15
N SER A 30 -4.73 13.49 -1.16
CA SER A 30 -6.19 13.73 -1.24
C SER A 30 -6.85 13.12 -2.49
N ILE A 31 -6.47 11.88 -2.82
CA ILE A 31 -7.02 11.11 -3.94
C ILE A 31 -7.73 9.85 -3.47
N SER A 32 -8.76 9.44 -4.21
CA SER A 32 -9.42 8.15 -3.96
C SER A 32 -8.60 6.99 -4.56
N ILE A 33 -8.85 5.77 -4.07
CA ILE A 33 -8.28 4.53 -4.62
C ILE A 33 -8.54 4.42 -6.13
N ASN A 34 -9.76 4.73 -6.59
CA ASN A 34 -10.08 4.68 -8.02
C ASN A 34 -9.25 5.69 -8.82
N LYS A 35 -8.99 6.88 -8.25
CA LYS A 35 -8.15 7.90 -8.89
C LYS A 35 -6.69 7.46 -8.94
N LEU A 36 -6.19 6.82 -7.88
CA LEU A 36 -4.87 6.19 -7.89
C LEU A 36 -4.76 5.08 -8.94
N ALA A 37 -5.77 4.22 -9.07
CA ALA A 37 -5.80 3.18 -10.10
C ALA A 37 -5.68 3.79 -11.50
N ASN A 38 -6.44 4.85 -11.78
CA ASN A 38 -6.36 5.58 -13.05
C ASN A 38 -4.98 6.18 -13.29
N TYR A 39 -4.38 6.84 -12.28
CA TYR A 39 -3.03 7.41 -12.39
C TYR A 39 -1.96 6.34 -12.65
N SER A 40 -2.15 5.16 -12.07
CA SER A 40 -1.22 4.04 -12.19
C SER A 40 -1.48 3.19 -13.43
N GLY A 41 -2.47 3.52 -14.28
CA GLY A 41 -2.86 2.66 -15.42
C GLY A 41 -3.35 1.27 -15.01
N LEU A 42 -3.81 1.10 -13.77
CA LEU A 42 -4.30 -0.16 -13.22
C LEU A 42 -5.83 -0.19 -13.27
N ALA A 43 -6.40 -1.38 -13.51
CA ALA A 43 -7.83 -1.57 -13.33
C ALA A 43 -8.21 -1.35 -11.84
N PRO A 44 -9.32 -0.66 -11.52
CA PRO A 44 -9.76 -0.46 -10.13
C PRO A 44 -9.91 -1.76 -9.33
N SER A 45 -10.28 -2.87 -9.99
CA SER A 45 -10.36 -4.21 -9.39
C SER A 45 -8.99 -4.74 -8.95
N THR A 46 -7.91 -4.36 -9.63
CA THR A 46 -6.54 -4.75 -9.27
C THR A 46 -6.14 -4.09 -7.96
N LEU A 47 -6.33 -2.78 -7.86
CA LEU A 47 -5.96 -2.02 -6.66
C LEU A 47 -6.84 -2.40 -5.46
N LYS A 48 -8.15 -2.60 -5.67
CA LYS A 48 -9.05 -3.16 -4.64
C LYS A 48 -8.64 -4.57 -4.21
N GLY A 49 -8.21 -5.40 -5.16
CA GLY A 49 -7.67 -6.72 -4.85
C GLY A 49 -6.44 -6.64 -3.95
N ILE A 50 -5.51 -5.73 -4.24
CA ILE A 50 -4.33 -5.52 -3.38
C ILE A 50 -4.75 -5.08 -1.98
N LEU A 51 -5.74 -4.19 -1.85
CA LEU A 51 -6.13 -3.62 -0.55
C LEU A 51 -6.97 -4.54 0.32
N TYR A 52 -7.87 -5.34 -0.28
CA TYR A 52 -8.91 -6.04 0.48
C TYR A 52 -8.83 -7.57 0.41
N ASP A 53 -8.09 -8.13 -0.54
CA ASP A 53 -7.86 -9.59 -0.58
C ASP A 53 -6.68 -9.95 0.32
N ARG A 54 -6.93 -10.76 1.35
CA ARG A 54 -5.90 -11.18 2.31
C ARG A 54 -4.85 -12.09 1.69
N SER A 55 -5.16 -12.76 0.59
CA SER A 55 -4.24 -13.70 -0.08
C SER A 55 -3.33 -13.01 -1.10
N ARG A 56 -3.62 -11.76 -1.45
CA ARG A 56 -3.00 -11.10 -2.59
C ARG A 56 -1.74 -10.37 -2.18
N ASN A 57 -0.60 -10.93 -2.58
CA ASN A 57 0.70 -10.28 -2.47
C ASN A 57 1.00 -9.49 -3.76
N PRO A 58 1.06 -8.14 -3.74
CA PRO A 58 1.47 -7.37 -4.91
C PRO A 58 2.93 -7.65 -5.25
N LYS A 59 3.21 -7.90 -6.54
CA LYS A 59 4.60 -7.98 -7.00
C LYS A 59 5.25 -6.59 -6.88
N ILE A 60 6.57 -6.56 -6.69
CA ILE A 60 7.34 -5.31 -6.67
C ILE A 60 7.08 -4.43 -7.90
N ILE A 61 6.87 -5.04 -9.07
CA ILE A 61 6.52 -4.34 -10.32
C ILE A 61 5.18 -3.60 -10.19
N THR A 62 4.18 -4.20 -9.51
CA THR A 62 2.89 -3.55 -9.28
C THR A 62 3.03 -2.35 -8.34
N ILE A 63 3.88 -2.46 -7.31
CA ILE A 63 4.21 -1.34 -6.42
C ILE A 63 4.90 -0.23 -7.22
N LYS A 64 5.84 -0.59 -8.11
CA LYS A 64 6.52 0.37 -8.98
C LYS A 64 5.54 1.14 -9.87
N ILE A 65 4.56 0.46 -10.47
CA ILE A 65 3.50 1.07 -11.29
C ILE A 65 2.67 2.08 -10.47
N ILE A 66 2.35 1.74 -9.21
CA ILE A 66 1.67 2.66 -8.29
C ILE A 66 2.55 3.89 -8.00
N CYS A 67 3.84 3.68 -7.78
CA CYS A 67 4.80 4.76 -7.55
C CYS A 67 4.90 5.70 -8.77
N ASP A 68 4.93 5.12 -9.98
CA ASP A 68 4.91 5.89 -11.24
C ASP A 68 3.66 6.75 -11.37
N GLY A 69 2.48 6.18 -11.06
CA GLY A 69 1.23 6.94 -11.05
C GLY A 69 1.19 8.09 -10.02
N LEU A 70 2.01 8.00 -8.97
CA LEU A 70 2.11 9.00 -7.92
C LEU A 70 3.27 9.99 -8.10
N ASN A 71 4.10 9.76 -9.13
CA ASN A 71 5.35 10.45 -9.37
C ASN A 71 6.29 10.42 -8.14
N ILE A 72 6.44 9.24 -7.54
CA ILE A 72 7.38 8.95 -6.46
C ILE A 72 8.27 7.77 -6.85
N THR A 73 9.41 7.65 -6.17
CA THR A 73 10.32 6.52 -6.30
C THR A 73 9.88 5.35 -5.41
N LEU A 74 10.38 4.13 -5.70
CA LEU A 74 10.22 3.00 -4.79
C LEU A 74 10.84 3.28 -3.42
N ALA A 75 11.96 4.00 -3.37
CA ALA A 75 12.60 4.37 -2.12
C ALA A 75 11.65 5.20 -1.24
N GLU A 76 11.06 6.26 -1.79
CA GLU A 76 10.07 7.10 -1.09
C GLU A 76 8.81 6.33 -0.65
N PHE A 77 8.42 5.32 -1.42
CA PHE A 77 7.32 4.43 -1.02
C PHE A 77 7.68 3.68 0.28
N PHE A 78 8.89 3.14 0.38
CA PHE A 78 9.34 2.34 1.52
C PHE A 78 9.93 3.12 2.69
N THR A 79 10.06 4.46 2.62
CA THR A 79 10.53 5.31 3.74
C THR A 79 9.54 5.43 4.91
N SER A 80 8.41 4.72 4.87
CA SER A 80 7.35 4.82 5.87
C SER A 80 7.63 3.98 7.12
N SER A 81 7.19 4.45 8.29
CA SER A 81 7.45 3.78 9.59
C SER A 81 6.96 2.34 9.66
N GLU A 82 5.94 1.99 8.88
CA GLU A 82 5.35 0.66 8.79
C GLU A 82 6.32 -0.42 8.29
N PHE A 83 7.44 -0.01 7.70
CA PHE A 83 8.47 -0.91 7.19
C PHE A 83 9.66 -1.08 8.15
N ASN A 84 9.72 -0.31 9.24
CA ASN A 84 10.87 -0.33 10.17
C ASN A 84 10.79 -1.48 11.19
N ASP A 85 9.57 -1.84 11.61
CA ASP A 85 9.31 -2.77 12.71
C ASP A 85 8.63 -4.07 12.23
N LEU A 86 8.96 -4.53 11.02
CA LEU A 86 8.41 -5.77 10.45
C LEU A 86 8.99 -7.02 11.14
N GLU A 87 8.12 -7.94 11.54
CA GLU A 87 8.49 -9.27 12.02
C GLU A 87 9.14 -10.11 10.89
N GLN A 88 10.00 -11.06 11.27
CA GLN A 88 10.63 -11.96 10.29
C GLN A 88 9.61 -12.89 9.62
N GLU A 89 9.75 -13.10 8.31
CA GLU A 89 8.88 -14.00 7.53
C GLU A 89 9.47 -15.42 7.40
N ILE A 90 10.68 -15.66 7.92
CA ILE A 90 11.36 -16.97 7.91
C ILE A 90 10.72 -17.87 8.98
N LYS A 91 10.41 -19.12 8.61
CA LYS A 91 9.88 -20.16 9.50
C LYS A 91 10.84 -21.32 9.63
#